data_AF-A0A8T4JVU1-F1
#
_entry.id   AF-A0A8T4JVU1-F1
#
_cell.length_a   1.000
_cell.length_b   1.000
_cell.length_c   1.000
_cell.angle_alpha   90.00
_cell.angle_beta   90.00
_cell.angle_gamma   90.00
#
_symmetry.space_group_name_H-M   'P 1'
#
loop_
_entity.id
_entity.type
_entity.pdbx_description
1 polymer ?
#
loop_
_entity_poly.entity_id
_entity_poly.type
_entity_poly.pdbx_seq_one_letter_code
_entity_poly.pdbx_strand_id
1 'polypeptide(L)'
;MRLVFVTSGFSGIHLAYGVMVIGIIFCFVISRNQKKEMRKAVDAFAFPFVRISNYISPTSPENHLAVEKQENGVIRVLPPEQQPGAIRAIMKRANEETPVKLFAEMADAADEVKRLAGINRTRKAQFADPVEEILLLTHTFLTGCEDVRRMDTTEKVEQFESFLQEQVKYRMILLRRISGGSAEEYRELNRVYAREMEMLEKKEGENH
;
A
#
# COMPACT_ATOMS: atom_id res chain seq x y z
N MET A 1 -60.97 -10.11 47.69
CA MET A 1 -60.22 -11.34 47.32
C MET A 1 -60.52 -11.58 45.85
N ARG A 2 -59.65 -11.50 44.84
CA ARG A 2 -58.19 -11.40 44.65
C ARG A 2 -57.97 -10.40 43.49
N LEU A 3 -57.00 -9.49 43.59
CA LEU A 3 -56.48 -8.81 42.40
C LEU A 3 -55.58 -9.81 41.66
N VAL A 4 -56.01 -10.23 40.48
CA VAL A 4 -55.16 -11.00 39.55
C VAL A 4 -54.40 -9.98 38.71
N PHE A 5 -53.17 -9.69 39.12
CA PHE A 5 -52.21 -9.01 38.24
C PHE A 5 -51.83 -10.01 37.14
N VAL A 6 -52.42 -9.84 35.96
CA VAL A 6 -51.93 -10.46 34.73
C VAL A 6 -50.69 -9.68 34.29
N THR A 7 -49.54 -9.99 34.88
CA THR A 7 -48.24 -9.61 34.33
C THR A 7 -47.78 -10.75 33.42
N SER A 8 -48.29 -10.77 32.19
CA SER A 8 -47.81 -11.70 31.17
C SER A 8 -47.34 -10.91 29.95
N GLY A 9 -46.03 -10.90 29.71
CA GLY A 9 -45.58 -10.67 28.34
C GLY A 9 -44.13 -10.30 28.09
N PHE A 10 -43.41 -9.63 29.00
CA PHE A 10 -42.00 -9.31 28.74
C PHE A 10 -41.10 -10.24 29.58
N SER A 11 -40.91 -11.45 29.08
CA SER A 11 -40.00 -12.42 29.69
C SER A 11 -38.57 -11.86 29.69
N GLY A 12 -37.80 -12.14 30.74
CA GLY A 12 -36.37 -11.79 30.77
C GLY A 12 -35.59 -12.34 29.56
N ILE A 13 -36.13 -13.38 28.90
CA ILE A 13 -35.64 -13.95 27.66
C ILE A 13 -35.78 -12.96 26.48
N HIS A 14 -36.92 -12.29 26.31
CA HIS A 14 -37.08 -11.28 25.26
C HIS A 14 -36.17 -10.06 25.49
N LEU A 15 -35.95 -9.66 26.75
CA LEU A 15 -34.98 -8.62 27.10
C LEU A 15 -33.55 -9.05 26.76
N ALA A 16 -33.16 -10.29 27.09
CA ALA A 16 -31.85 -10.85 26.77
C ALA A 16 -31.60 -10.95 25.26
N TYR A 17 -32.60 -11.40 24.48
CA TYR A 17 -32.52 -11.37 23.01
C TYR A 17 -32.39 -9.95 22.46
N GLY A 18 -33.12 -8.98 23.02
CA GLY A 18 -32.99 -7.57 22.64
C GLY A 18 -31.58 -7.03 22.86
N VAL A 19 -30.98 -7.29 24.02
CA VAL A 19 -29.59 -6.88 24.34
C VAL A 19 -28.59 -7.57 23.41
N MET A 20 -28.77 -8.86 23.13
CA MET A 20 -27.91 -9.61 22.22
C MET A 20 -27.95 -9.05 20.79
N VAL A 21 -29.14 -8.74 20.27
CA VAL A 21 -29.31 -8.14 18.94
C VAL A 21 -28.63 -6.76 18.87
N ILE A 22 -28.83 -5.91 19.88
CA ILE A 22 -28.17 -4.59 19.95
C ILE A 22 -26.64 -4.75 19.99
N GLY A 23 -26.13 -5.70 20.79
CA GLY A 23 -24.69 -5.99 20.87
C GLY A 23 -24.11 -6.43 19.54
N ILE A 24 -24.79 -7.31 18.80
CA ILE A 24 -24.36 -7.76 17.46
C ILE A 24 -24.32 -6.59 16.48
N ILE A 25 -25.38 -5.77 16.45
CA ILE A 25 -25.45 -4.59 15.57
C ILE A 25 -24.30 -3.62 15.90
N PHE A 26 -24.05 -3.37 17.19
CA PHE A 26 -22.99 -2.46 17.63
C PHE A 26 -21.60 -2.98 17.25
N CYS A 27 -21.32 -4.26 17.48
CA CYS A 27 -20.07 -4.91 17.04
C CYS A 27 -19.89 -4.82 15.52
N PHE A 28 -20.96 -5.01 14.75
CA PHE A 28 -20.91 -4.91 13.29
C PHE A 28 -20.60 -3.48 12.82
N VAL A 29 -21.24 -2.47 13.41
CA VAL A 29 -20.99 -1.06 13.09
C VAL A 29 -19.55 -0.67 13.42
N ILE A 30 -19.05 -1.03 14.60
CA ILE A 30 -17.65 -0.77 14.99
C ILE A 30 -16.69 -1.44 14.01
N SER A 31 -16.92 -2.72 13.67
CA SER A 31 -16.09 -3.46 12.73
C SER A 31 -16.05 -2.80 11.35
N ARG A 32 -17.21 -2.36 10.83
CA ARG A 32 -17.27 -1.63 9.56
C ARG A 32 -16.58 -0.27 9.62
N ASN A 33 -16.76 0.49 10.70
CA ASN A 33 -16.09 1.77 10.88
C ASN A 33 -14.57 1.59 10.95
N GLN A 34 -14.07 0.61 11.70
CA GLN A 34 -12.64 0.32 11.75
C GLN A 34 -12.06 -0.07 10.39
N LYS A 35 -12.79 -0.87 9.59
CA LYS A 35 -12.39 -1.19 8.22
C LYS A 35 -12.39 0.06 7.33
N LYS A 36 -13.34 0.97 7.50
CA LYS A 36 -13.40 2.23 6.75
C LYS A 36 -12.22 3.13 7.07
N GLU A 37 -11.90 3.33 8.35
CA GLU A 37 -10.76 4.15 8.78
C GLU A 37 -9.43 3.56 8.28
N MET A 38 -9.28 2.24 8.34
CA MET A 38 -8.12 1.55 7.76
C MET A 38 -7.95 1.85 6.28
N ARG A 39 -9.04 1.74 5.50
CA ARG A 39 -8.99 2.02 4.05
C ARG A 39 -8.64 3.47 3.76
N LYS A 40 -9.15 4.43 4.53
CA LYS A 40 -8.75 5.84 4.39
C LYS A 40 -7.27 6.07 4.67
N ALA A 41 -6.70 5.40 5.69
CA ALA A 41 -5.28 5.49 5.96
C ALA A 41 -4.45 4.90 4.81
N VAL A 42 -4.92 3.80 4.20
CA VAL A 42 -4.32 3.27 2.97
C VAL A 42 -4.47 4.23 1.79
N ASP A 43 -5.60 4.94 1.64
CA ASP A 43 -5.74 5.99 0.62
C ASP A 43 -4.63 7.03 0.78
N ALA A 44 -4.44 7.53 2.00
CA ALA A 44 -3.41 8.53 2.33
C ALA A 44 -1.98 8.03 2.06
N PHE A 45 -1.74 6.72 2.08
CA PHE A 45 -0.47 6.12 1.66
C PHE A 45 -0.37 5.96 0.14
N ALA A 46 -1.43 5.45 -0.48
CA ALA A 46 -1.43 5.01 -1.86
C ALA A 46 -1.30 6.20 -2.84
N PHE A 47 -1.95 7.32 -2.54
CA PHE A 47 -1.88 8.51 -3.39
C PHE A 47 -0.46 9.10 -3.50
N PRO A 48 0.25 9.38 -2.39
CA PRO A 48 1.64 9.79 -2.44
C PRO A 48 2.57 8.79 -3.14
N PHE A 49 2.41 7.47 -2.92
CA PHE A 49 3.18 6.45 -3.63
C PHE A 49 3.05 6.58 -5.15
N VAL A 50 1.81 6.63 -5.64
CA VAL A 50 1.51 6.77 -7.07
C VAL A 50 2.06 8.10 -7.63
N ARG A 51 1.99 9.18 -6.86
CA ARG A 51 2.53 10.48 -7.26
C ARG A 51 4.06 10.45 -7.34
N ILE A 52 4.74 9.80 -6.39
CA ILE A 52 6.20 9.60 -6.41
C ILE A 52 6.60 8.84 -7.67
N SER A 53 6.00 7.67 -7.89
CA SER A 53 6.39 6.84 -9.03
C SER A 53 6.07 7.52 -10.36
N ASN A 54 4.92 8.19 -10.49
CA ASN A 54 4.59 8.96 -11.69
C ASN A 54 5.56 10.14 -11.92
N TYR A 55 5.99 10.81 -10.86
CA TYR A 55 6.95 11.92 -10.97
C TYR A 55 8.33 11.43 -11.42
N ILE A 56 8.79 10.35 -10.81
CA ILE A 56 10.13 9.80 -11.02
C ILE A 56 10.22 9.05 -12.34
N SER A 57 9.27 8.15 -12.63
CA SER A 57 9.22 7.36 -13.85
C SER A 57 7.74 7.06 -14.22
N PRO A 58 7.12 7.88 -15.08
CA PRO A 58 5.71 7.72 -15.47
C PRO A 58 5.39 6.35 -16.08
N THR A 59 6.37 5.75 -16.76
CA THR A 59 6.32 4.42 -17.36
C THR A 59 7.49 3.60 -16.88
N SER A 60 7.39 2.28 -17.02
CA SER A 60 8.56 1.42 -16.78
C SER A 60 9.68 1.77 -17.76
N PRO A 61 10.91 2.04 -17.30
CA PRO A 61 12.03 2.30 -18.19
C PRO A 61 12.52 1.01 -18.85
N GLU A 62 12.92 1.09 -20.12
CA GLU A 62 13.54 -0.03 -20.84
C GLU A 62 14.96 -0.34 -20.35
N ASN A 63 15.64 0.67 -19.79
CA ASN A 63 16.98 0.50 -19.24
C ASN A 63 16.91 0.05 -17.78
N HIS A 64 17.88 -0.78 -17.40
CA HIS A 64 18.10 -1.22 -16.04
C HIS A 64 19.31 -0.51 -15.42
N LEU A 65 19.40 -0.57 -14.10
CA LEU A 65 20.54 -0.13 -13.31
C LEU A 65 21.79 -0.88 -13.76
N ALA A 66 22.80 -0.14 -14.16
CA ALA A 66 24.08 -0.70 -14.55
C ALA A 66 24.86 -1.14 -13.30
N VAL A 67 25.24 -2.41 -13.28
CA VAL A 67 25.97 -3.05 -12.19
C VAL A 67 27.20 -3.78 -12.73
N GLU A 68 28.27 -3.77 -11.94
CA GLU A 68 29.47 -4.56 -12.16
C GLU A 68 29.44 -5.76 -11.20
N LYS A 69 29.54 -6.97 -11.77
CA LYS A 69 29.69 -8.20 -10.96
C LYS A 69 31.17 -8.47 -10.75
N GLN A 70 31.60 -8.46 -9.49
CA GLN A 70 32.97 -8.80 -9.13
C GLN A 70 33.18 -10.32 -9.06
N GLU A 71 34.43 -10.77 -9.17
CA GLU A 71 34.80 -12.20 -9.19
C GLU A 71 34.39 -12.96 -7.92
N ASN A 72 34.24 -12.26 -6.79
CA ASN A 72 33.78 -12.79 -5.51
C ASN A 72 32.24 -12.84 -5.36
N GLY A 73 31.49 -12.51 -6.43
CA GLY A 73 30.02 -12.46 -6.40
C GLY A 73 29.44 -11.17 -5.80
N VAL A 74 30.28 -10.22 -5.37
CA VAL A 74 29.82 -8.91 -4.90
C VAL A 74 29.32 -8.09 -6.09
N ILE A 75 28.13 -7.51 -5.94
CA ILE A 75 27.54 -6.61 -6.92
C ILE A 75 27.91 -5.18 -6.54
N ARG A 76 28.42 -4.43 -7.50
CA ARG A 76 28.70 -3.01 -7.36
C ARG A 76 27.87 -2.22 -8.35
N VAL A 77 26.99 -1.36 -7.85
CA VAL A 77 26.26 -0.42 -8.71
C VAL A 77 27.24 0.62 -9.26
N LEU A 78 27.19 0.86 -10.57
CA LEU A 78 28.03 1.87 -11.20
C LEU A 78 27.65 3.28 -10.73
N PRO A 79 28.61 4.22 -10.64
CA PRO A 79 28.32 5.61 -10.29
C PRO A 79 27.28 6.25 -11.22
N PRO A 80 26.52 7.25 -10.74
CA PRO A 80 25.47 7.91 -11.54
C PRO A 80 25.94 8.35 -12.92
N GLU A 81 27.17 8.81 -13.08
CA GLU A 81 27.71 9.31 -14.36
C GLU A 81 27.80 8.21 -15.42
N GLN A 82 28.00 6.95 -14.99
CA GLN A 82 28.14 5.76 -15.83
C GLN A 82 26.82 5.02 -16.05
N GLN A 83 25.73 5.45 -15.40
CA GLN A 83 24.42 4.86 -15.58
C GLN A 83 23.81 5.22 -16.95
N PRO A 84 22.90 4.39 -17.49
CA PRO A 84 22.15 4.72 -18.70
C PRO A 84 21.44 6.07 -18.56
N GLY A 85 21.33 6.82 -19.66
CA GLY A 85 20.77 8.19 -19.65
C GLY A 85 19.38 8.27 -19.00
N ALA A 86 18.52 7.28 -19.26
CA ALA A 86 17.19 7.18 -18.66
C ALA A 86 17.25 7.00 -17.13
N ILE A 87 18.10 6.07 -16.65
CA ILE A 87 18.31 5.82 -15.22
C ILE A 87 18.89 7.06 -14.51
N ARG A 88 19.85 7.75 -15.14
CA ARG A 88 20.38 9.01 -14.60
C ARG A 88 19.31 10.07 -14.40
N ALA A 89 18.42 10.22 -15.39
CA ALA A 89 17.32 11.18 -15.30
C ALA A 89 16.32 10.81 -14.19
N ILE A 90 16.05 9.51 -14.01
CA ILE A 90 15.24 8.97 -12.92
C ILE A 90 15.88 9.27 -11.56
N MET A 91 17.16 8.95 -11.37
CA MET A 91 17.89 9.20 -10.12
C MET A 91 17.93 10.69 -9.79
N LYS A 92 18.12 11.55 -10.81
CA LYS A 92 18.07 13.00 -10.63
C LYS A 92 16.71 13.46 -10.11
N ARG A 93 15.60 13.03 -10.73
CA ARG A 93 14.24 13.39 -10.29
C ARG A 93 13.94 12.85 -8.89
N ALA A 94 14.41 11.65 -8.56
CA ALA A 94 14.24 11.05 -7.24
C ALA A 94 14.86 11.86 -6.11
N ASN A 95 15.95 12.59 -6.39
CA ASN A 95 16.66 13.44 -5.43
C ASN A 95 16.09 14.87 -5.33
N GLU A 96 15.00 15.18 -6.02
CA GLU A 96 14.33 16.47 -5.91
C GLU A 96 13.44 16.55 -4.65
N GLU A 97 13.03 17.76 -4.26
CA GLU A 97 12.25 17.98 -3.04
C GLU A 97 10.86 17.29 -3.08
N THR A 98 10.29 17.15 -4.27
CA THR A 98 8.94 16.60 -4.46
C THR A 98 8.83 15.14 -3.97
N PRO A 99 9.66 14.18 -4.44
CA PRO A 99 9.67 12.84 -3.88
C PRO A 99 9.90 12.77 -2.36
N VAL A 100 10.79 13.62 -1.82
CA VAL A 100 11.09 13.63 -0.39
C VAL A 100 9.86 14.01 0.44
N LYS A 101 9.12 15.05 0.03
CA LYS A 101 7.88 15.46 0.69
C LYS A 101 6.80 14.38 0.63
N LEU A 102 6.59 13.81 -0.56
CA LEU A 102 5.60 12.75 -0.75
C LEU A 102 5.98 11.47 0.02
N PHE A 103 7.27 11.17 0.17
CA PHE A 103 7.72 10.03 0.95
C PHE A 103 7.47 10.24 2.44
N ALA A 104 7.63 11.46 2.95
CA ALA A 104 7.25 11.78 4.32
C ALA A 104 5.74 11.58 4.54
N GLU A 105 4.89 12.02 3.61
CA GLU A 105 3.45 11.76 3.65
C GLU A 105 3.13 10.25 3.65
N MET A 106 3.85 9.45 2.85
CA MET A 106 3.73 7.99 2.86
C MET A 106 4.11 7.40 4.23
N ALA A 107 5.23 7.85 4.81
CA ALA A 107 5.70 7.32 6.09
C ALA A 107 4.69 7.59 7.22
N ASP A 108 4.17 8.81 7.30
CA ASP A 108 3.14 9.18 8.28
C ASP A 108 1.86 8.34 8.09
N ALA A 109 1.43 8.15 6.84
CA ALA A 109 0.25 7.32 6.54
C ALA A 109 0.49 5.83 6.86
N ALA A 110 1.69 5.31 6.62
CA ALA A 110 2.04 3.93 6.96
C ALA A 110 2.02 3.69 8.47
N ASP A 111 2.52 4.64 9.26
CA ASP A 111 2.46 4.59 10.72
C ASP A 111 1.00 4.59 11.22
N GLU A 112 0.13 5.38 10.58
CA GLU A 112 -1.31 5.38 10.90
C GLU A 112 -1.98 4.03 10.56
N VAL A 113 -1.67 3.44 9.39
CA VAL A 113 -2.15 2.09 9.03
C VAL A 113 -1.70 1.06 10.08
N LYS A 114 -0.43 1.11 10.49
CA LYS A 114 0.14 0.22 11.51
C LYS A 114 -0.54 0.40 12.87
N ARG A 115 -0.78 1.65 13.27
CA ARG A 115 -1.49 2.00 14.52
C ARG A 115 -2.92 1.47 14.51
N LEU A 116 -3.66 1.65 13.41
CA LEU A 116 -5.03 1.16 13.26
C LEU A 116 -5.10 -0.38 13.21
N ALA A 117 -4.06 -1.04 12.69
CA ALA A 117 -4.02 -2.50 12.62
C ALA A 117 -3.79 -3.10 14.02
N GLY A 118 -2.98 -2.41 14.82
CA GLY A 118 -2.66 -2.80 16.19
C GLY A 118 -2.11 -4.23 16.24
N ILE A 119 -2.55 -4.99 17.24
CA ILE A 119 -2.13 -6.39 17.43
C ILE A 119 -2.91 -7.40 16.58
N ASN A 120 -3.90 -6.95 15.78
CA ASN A 120 -4.74 -7.86 15.02
C ASN A 120 -3.99 -8.41 13.81
N ARG A 121 -3.59 -9.68 13.88
CA ARG A 121 -2.82 -10.38 12.83
C ARG A 121 -3.47 -10.30 11.45
N THR A 122 -4.79 -10.47 11.35
CA THR A 122 -5.50 -10.40 10.06
C THR A 122 -5.43 -9.00 9.47
N ARG A 123 -5.57 -7.94 10.28
CA ARG A 123 -5.47 -6.55 9.81
C ARG A 123 -4.06 -6.21 9.40
N LYS A 124 -3.06 -6.68 10.14
CA LYS A 124 -1.66 -6.52 9.76
C LYS A 124 -1.40 -7.12 8.38
N ALA A 125 -1.70 -8.40 8.20
CA ALA A 125 -1.51 -9.09 6.93
C ALA A 125 -2.32 -8.47 5.78
N GLN A 126 -3.53 -8.00 6.05
CA GLN A 126 -4.38 -7.42 5.02
C GLN A 126 -3.96 -6.00 4.62
N PHE A 127 -3.46 -5.18 5.55
CA PHE A 127 -3.25 -3.75 5.35
C PHE A 127 -1.84 -3.28 5.69
N ALA A 128 -1.37 -3.51 6.92
CA ALA A 128 -0.10 -2.96 7.37
C ALA A 128 1.12 -3.58 6.67
N ASP A 129 1.18 -4.91 6.57
CA ASP A 129 2.35 -5.60 6.02
C ASP A 129 2.60 -5.22 4.54
N PRO A 130 1.58 -5.19 3.65
CA PRO A 130 1.77 -4.72 2.28
C PRO A 130 2.16 -3.24 2.16
N VAL A 131 1.67 -2.39 3.07
CA VAL A 131 2.03 -0.96 3.10
C VAL A 131 3.48 -0.79 3.56
N GLU A 132 3.91 -1.53 4.58
CA GLU A 132 5.28 -1.53 5.10
C GLU A 132 6.27 -2.05 4.04
N GLU A 133 5.89 -3.09 3.28
CA GLU A 133 6.68 -3.59 2.15
C GLU A 133 6.90 -2.52 1.07
N ILE A 134 5.83 -1.84 0.64
CA ILE A 134 5.92 -0.79 -0.38
C ILE A 134 6.69 0.43 0.14
N LEU A 135 6.53 0.78 1.42
CA LEU A 135 7.29 1.87 2.05
C LEU A 135 8.79 1.54 2.04
N LEU A 136 9.17 0.33 2.46
CA LEU A 136 10.56 -0.11 2.47
C LEU A 136 11.15 -0.14 1.06
N LEU A 137 10.42 -0.67 0.09
CA LEU A 137 10.79 -0.65 -1.33
C LEU A 137 11.09 0.77 -1.82
N THR A 138 10.17 1.71 -1.55
CA THR A 138 10.29 3.11 -1.95
C THR A 138 11.48 3.77 -1.25
N HIS A 139 11.68 3.49 0.03
CA HIS A 139 12.84 3.96 0.79
C HIS A 139 14.16 3.45 0.20
N THR A 140 14.28 2.14 -0.08
CA THR A 140 15.47 1.55 -0.71
C THR A 140 15.75 2.21 -2.06
N PHE A 141 14.72 2.42 -2.86
CA PHE A 141 14.86 3.09 -4.15
C PHE A 141 15.36 4.53 -4.02
N LEU A 142 14.73 5.35 -3.18
CA LEU A 142 15.10 6.77 -3.00
C LEU A 142 16.51 6.91 -2.41
N THR A 143 16.82 6.12 -1.37
CA THR A 143 18.15 6.15 -0.75
C THR A 143 19.25 5.60 -1.68
N GLY A 144 18.91 4.66 -2.57
CA GLY A 144 19.81 4.20 -3.63
C GLY A 144 20.05 5.27 -4.71
N CYS A 145 19.04 6.08 -5.03
CA CYS A 145 19.20 7.24 -5.91
C CYS A 145 20.08 8.34 -5.30
N GLU A 146 20.00 8.53 -3.98
CA GLU A 146 20.83 9.48 -3.23
C GLU A 146 22.30 9.02 -3.19
N ASP A 147 22.53 7.75 -2.87
CA ASP A 147 23.88 7.17 -2.78
C ASP A 147 23.87 5.71 -3.22
N VAL A 148 24.43 5.45 -4.40
CA VAL A 148 24.51 4.11 -5.00
C VAL A 148 25.26 3.10 -4.13
N ARG A 149 26.14 3.55 -3.23
CA ARG A 149 26.86 2.67 -2.29
C ARG A 149 25.93 2.02 -1.27
N ARG A 150 24.73 2.57 -1.06
CA ARG A 150 23.71 1.96 -0.20
C ARG A 150 23.09 0.71 -0.82
N MET A 151 23.22 0.51 -2.14
CA MET A 151 22.84 -0.70 -2.87
C MET A 151 24.01 -1.69 -2.94
N ASP A 152 24.41 -2.20 -1.78
CA ASP A 152 25.54 -3.10 -1.56
C ASP A 152 25.18 -4.60 -1.59
N THR A 153 23.90 -4.93 -1.75
CA THR A 153 23.40 -6.30 -1.83
C THR A 153 22.56 -6.53 -3.08
N THR A 154 22.52 -7.77 -3.55
CA THR A 154 21.64 -8.18 -4.65
C THR A 154 20.18 -7.85 -4.36
N GLU A 155 19.72 -8.09 -3.13
CA GLU A 155 18.34 -7.80 -2.72
C GLU A 155 17.99 -6.32 -2.87
N LYS A 156 18.90 -5.39 -2.50
CA LYS A 156 18.63 -3.95 -2.66
C LYS A 156 18.61 -3.52 -4.13
N VAL A 157 19.45 -4.13 -4.97
CA VAL A 157 19.41 -3.90 -6.42
C VAL A 157 18.10 -4.42 -7.01
N GLU A 158 17.65 -5.60 -6.59
CA GLU A 158 16.36 -6.17 -7.00
C GLU A 158 15.19 -5.32 -6.52
N GLN A 159 15.22 -4.79 -5.29
CA GLN A 159 14.22 -3.85 -4.78
C GLN A 159 14.21 -2.54 -5.59
N PHE A 160 15.38 -2.01 -5.94
CA PHE A 160 15.49 -0.83 -6.81
C PHE A 160 14.83 -1.07 -8.18
N GLU A 161 15.16 -2.19 -8.82
CA GLU A 161 14.58 -2.59 -10.10
C GLU A 161 13.07 -2.82 -9.99
N SER A 162 12.64 -3.52 -8.95
CA SER A 162 11.24 -3.85 -8.72
C SER A 162 10.40 -2.58 -8.54
N PHE A 163 10.92 -1.55 -7.86
CA PHE A 163 10.27 -0.24 -7.80
C PHE A 163 9.99 0.33 -9.21
N LEU A 164 10.91 0.19 -10.17
CA LEU A 164 10.69 0.71 -11.52
C LEU A 164 9.81 -0.20 -12.37
N GLN A 165 10.05 -1.51 -12.30
CA GLN A 165 9.53 -2.49 -13.25
C GLN A 165 8.18 -3.10 -12.83
N GLU A 166 7.92 -3.23 -11.53
CA GLU A 166 6.74 -3.92 -11.00
C GLU A 166 5.63 -2.94 -10.55
N GLN A 167 5.58 -1.75 -11.14
CA GLN A 167 4.60 -0.72 -10.78
C GLN A 167 3.15 -1.22 -10.78
N VAL A 168 2.76 -2.01 -11.79
CA VAL A 168 1.40 -2.57 -11.88
C VAL A 168 1.06 -3.45 -10.68
N LYS A 169 2.01 -4.29 -10.23
CA LYS A 169 1.83 -5.16 -9.04
C LYS A 169 1.53 -4.33 -7.80
N TYR A 170 2.35 -3.32 -7.51
CA TYR A 170 2.17 -2.48 -6.32
C TYR A 170 0.88 -1.66 -6.40
N ARG A 171 0.56 -1.13 -7.58
CA ARG A 171 -0.69 -0.37 -7.80
C ARG A 171 -1.92 -1.24 -7.59
N MET A 172 -1.89 -2.49 -8.02
CA MET A 172 -2.95 -3.48 -7.80
C MET A 172 -3.08 -3.89 -6.33
N ILE A 173 -1.95 -4.07 -5.63
CA ILE A 173 -1.94 -4.33 -4.18
C ILE A 173 -2.70 -3.22 -3.44
N LEU A 174 -2.40 -1.96 -3.75
CA LEU A 174 -3.03 -0.81 -3.12
C LEU A 174 -4.50 -0.64 -3.54
N LEU A 175 -4.82 -0.81 -4.83
CA LEU A 175 -6.20 -0.70 -5.34
C LEU A 175 -7.19 -1.61 -4.59
N ARG A 176 -6.78 -2.82 -4.20
CA ARG A 176 -7.63 -3.75 -3.43
C ARG A 176 -7.92 -3.27 -2.00
N ARG A 177 -7.11 -2.34 -1.51
CA ARG A 177 -7.04 -1.92 -0.10
C ARG A 177 -7.50 -0.48 0.13
N ILE A 178 -7.54 0.35 -0.91
CA ILE A 178 -8.12 1.70 -0.84
C ILE A 178 -9.63 1.67 -0.59
N SER A 179 -10.20 2.81 -0.19
CA SER A 179 -11.63 2.98 -0.04
C SER A 179 -12.33 3.03 -1.40
N GLY A 180 -13.57 2.53 -1.45
CA GLY A 180 -14.33 2.54 -2.70
C GLY A 180 -14.60 3.96 -3.24
N GLY A 181 -14.64 4.96 -2.37
CA GLY A 181 -14.81 6.38 -2.78
C GLY A 181 -13.58 6.97 -3.47
N SER A 182 -12.40 6.41 -3.21
CA SER A 182 -11.12 6.87 -3.79
C SER A 182 -10.72 6.11 -5.05
N ALA A 183 -11.47 5.07 -5.43
CA ALA A 183 -11.08 4.14 -6.49
C ALA A 183 -11.00 4.80 -7.87
N GLU A 184 -11.91 5.71 -8.19
CA GLU A 184 -11.92 6.42 -9.47
C GLU A 184 -10.73 7.37 -9.60
N GLU A 185 -10.51 8.23 -8.59
CA GLU A 185 -9.35 9.14 -8.54
C GLU A 185 -8.04 8.36 -8.61
N TYR A 186 -7.96 7.25 -7.88
CA TYR A 186 -6.80 6.37 -7.94
C TYR A 186 -6.59 5.83 -9.36
N ARG A 187 -7.64 5.34 -10.03
CA ARG A 187 -7.51 4.83 -11.41
C ARG A 187 -7.08 5.91 -12.39
N GLU A 188 -7.58 7.15 -12.25
CA GLU A 188 -7.15 8.26 -13.12
C GLU A 188 -5.66 8.56 -12.97
N LEU A 189 -5.13 8.58 -11.74
CA LEU A 189 -3.69 8.72 -11.51
C LEU A 189 -2.88 7.55 -12.09
N ASN A 190 -3.50 6.40 -12.29
CA ASN A 190 -2.92 5.20 -12.85
C ASN A 190 -3.19 5.01 -14.35
N ARG A 191 -3.73 6.03 -15.05
CA ARG A 191 -4.18 5.89 -16.46
C ARG A 191 -3.15 5.29 -17.42
N VAL A 192 -1.86 5.56 -17.20
CA VAL A 192 -0.76 5.02 -18.00
C VAL A 192 -0.68 3.49 -17.89
N TYR A 193 -0.99 2.94 -16.72
CA TYR A 193 -0.99 1.51 -16.42
C TYR A 193 -2.39 0.87 -16.52
N ALA A 194 -3.42 1.63 -16.87
CA ALA A 194 -4.82 1.19 -16.80
C ALA A 194 -5.07 -0.12 -17.54
N ARG A 195 -4.55 -0.24 -18.77
CA ARG A 195 -4.71 -1.44 -19.60
C ARG A 195 -4.13 -2.68 -18.92
N GLU A 196 -2.93 -2.58 -18.35
CA GLU A 196 -2.28 -3.71 -17.68
C GLU A 196 -2.98 -4.09 -16.38
N MET A 197 -3.41 -3.08 -15.61
CA MET A 197 -4.21 -3.29 -14.40
C MET A 197 -5.54 -4.00 -14.72
N GLU A 198 -6.26 -3.56 -15.75
CA GLU A 198 -7.51 -4.20 -16.18
C GLU A 198 -7.32 -5.65 -16.64
N MET A 199 -6.23 -5.93 -17.36
CA MET A 199 -5.91 -7.31 -17.79
C MET A 199 -5.64 -8.22 -16.59
N LEU A 200 -4.95 -7.72 -15.56
CA LEU A 200 -4.71 -8.50 -14.34
C LEU A 200 -6.00 -8.70 -13.54
N GLU A 201 -6.84 -7.67 -13.39
CA GLU A 201 -8.16 -7.80 -12.74
C GLU A 201 -9.03 -8.87 -13.41
N LYS A 202 -9.05 -8.93 -14.74
CA LYS A 202 -9.79 -9.96 -15.49
C LYS A 202 -9.23 -11.36 -15.27
N LYS A 203 -7.90 -11.53 -15.38
CA LYS A 203 -7.25 -12.83 -15.16
C LYS A 203 -7.48 -13.37 -13.75
N GLU A 204 -7.50 -12.51 -12.74
CA GLU A 204 -7.77 -12.94 -11.37
C GLU A 204 -9.25 -13.29 -11.16
N GLY A 205 -10.17 -12.57 -11.80
CA GLY A 205 -11.59 -12.87 -11.77
C GLY A 205 -11.98 -14.17 -12.48
N GLU A 206 -11.22 -14.62 -13.47
CA GLU A 206 -11.40 -15.91 -14.16
C GLU A 206 -10.91 -17.12 -13.35
N ASN A 207 -10.08 -16.89 -12.32
CA ASN A 207 -9.51 -17.93 -11.46
C ASN A 207 -10.31 -18.14 -10.15
N HIS A 208 -11.52 -17.59 -10.05
CA HIS A 208 -12.45 -17.70 -8.91
C HIS A 208 -13.82 -18.20 -9.37
#